data_AF-A0A7R9YV57-F1
#
_entry.id   AF-A0A7R9YV57-F1
#
_cell.length_a   1.000
_cell.length_b   1.000
_cell.length_c   1.000
_cell.angle_alpha   90.00
_cell.angle_beta   90.00
_cell.angle_gamma   90.00
#
_symmetry.space_group_name_H-M   'P 1'
#
loop_
_entity.id
_entity.type
_entity.pdbx_description
1 polymer ?
#
loop_
_entity_poly.entity_id
_entity_poly.type
_entity_poly.pdbx_seq_one_letter_code
_entity_poly.pdbx_strand_id
1 'polypeptide(L)'
;LGCRFLWFPPEQHPIVCQLGGSNPDTLAQAVARIVPYGYDEINLNCGCPSDRVAGAGCFGATLMLQPDLVAQCCAAMAAASGGIPISVKCRLGVDDVDSYEALCKFVSTVASGSPVRHFILHARKCFLKGLSPAENRDVPPLRHEWVYALKQ
;
A
#
# COMPACT_ATOMS: atom_id res chain seq x y z
N LEU A 1 -11.16 -15.62 18.43
CA LEU A 1 -10.88 -14.35 17.70
C LEU A 1 -10.99 -13.20 18.71
N GLY A 2 -9.87 -12.62 19.15
CA GLY A 2 -9.82 -11.74 20.34
C GLY A 2 -9.63 -10.26 20.07
N CYS A 3 -9.43 -9.83 18.82
CA CYS A 3 -9.26 -8.42 18.49
C CYS A 3 -10.61 -7.79 18.08
N ARG A 4 -11.17 -6.95 18.96
CA ARG A 4 -12.42 -6.18 18.72
C ARG A 4 -12.39 -5.38 17.41
N PHE A 5 -11.21 -4.93 16.99
CA PHE A 5 -11.06 -4.03 15.84
C PHE A 5 -10.95 -4.73 14.49
N LEU A 6 -10.80 -6.06 14.46
CA LEU A 6 -10.66 -6.82 13.22
C LEU A 6 -11.93 -7.58 12.82
N TRP A 7 -12.89 -7.71 13.73
CA TRP A 7 -14.17 -8.35 13.45
C TRP A 7 -15.12 -7.40 12.71
N PHE A 8 -15.88 -7.95 11.77
CA PHE A 8 -16.91 -7.26 11.01
C PHE A 8 -18.09 -8.22 10.77
N PRO A 9 -19.31 -7.71 10.55
CA PRO A 9 -20.45 -8.55 10.25
C PRO A 9 -20.49 -8.93 8.75
N PRO A 10 -21.13 -10.05 8.36
CA PRO A 10 -21.08 -10.58 6.99
C PRO A 10 -21.56 -9.61 5.90
N GLU A 11 -22.41 -8.65 6.23
CA GLU A 11 -22.97 -7.68 5.28
C GLU A 11 -21.94 -6.66 4.77
N GLN A 12 -20.75 -6.60 5.40
CA GLN A 12 -19.66 -5.73 4.92
C GLN A 12 -18.88 -6.33 3.75
N HIS A 13 -19.14 -7.58 3.37
CA HIS A 13 -18.49 -8.16 2.20
C HIS A 13 -18.94 -7.47 0.89
N PRO A 14 -18.01 -7.20 -0.05
CA PRO A 14 -16.57 -7.45 0.06
C PRO A 14 -15.85 -6.39 0.92
N ILE A 15 -14.91 -6.82 1.77
CA ILE A 15 -14.12 -5.96 2.67
C ILE A 15 -12.62 -6.25 2.58
N VAL A 16 -11.83 -5.17 2.63
CA VAL A 16 -10.37 -5.20 2.52
C VAL A 16 -9.74 -4.78 3.84
N CYS A 17 -8.78 -5.57 4.34
CA CYS A 17 -7.96 -5.17 5.48
C CYS A 17 -6.70 -4.45 4.98
N GLN A 18 -6.50 -3.18 5.32
CA GLN A 18 -5.27 -2.47 4.98
C GLN A 18 -4.26 -2.51 6.13
N LEU A 19 -3.05 -2.99 5.83
CA LEU A 19 -1.92 -3.03 6.74
C LEU A 19 -0.93 -1.89 6.47
N GLY A 20 -0.29 -1.42 7.55
CA GLY A 20 0.85 -0.51 7.51
C GLY A 20 2.06 -1.15 8.17
N GLY A 21 3.18 -1.19 7.45
CA GLY A 21 4.44 -1.73 7.94
C GLY A 21 5.46 -1.85 6.81
N SER A 22 6.70 -2.16 7.17
CA SER A 22 7.84 -2.24 6.23
C SER A 22 8.78 -3.43 6.50
N ASN A 23 8.46 -4.26 7.50
CA ASN A 23 9.20 -5.48 7.81
C ASN A 23 8.42 -6.70 7.27
N PRO A 24 8.97 -7.49 6.33
CA PRO A 24 8.29 -8.64 5.74
C PRO A 24 7.79 -9.67 6.76
N ASP A 25 8.61 -10.03 7.76
CA ASP A 25 8.25 -11.05 8.75
C ASP A 25 7.09 -10.60 9.65
N THR A 26 7.12 -9.33 10.08
CA THR A 26 6.06 -8.73 10.91
C THR A 26 4.75 -8.64 10.12
N LEU A 27 4.81 -8.27 8.85
CA LEU A 27 3.63 -8.23 7.98
C LEU A 27 3.07 -9.62 7.72
N ALA A 28 3.90 -10.63 7.48
CA ALA A 28 3.45 -12.02 7.34
C ALA A 28 2.75 -12.53 8.61
N GLN A 29 3.30 -12.24 9.79
CA GLN A 29 2.66 -12.57 11.07
C GLN A 29 1.33 -11.84 11.26
N ALA A 30 1.23 -10.57 10.85
CA ALA A 30 -0.02 -9.82 10.89
C ALA A 30 -1.07 -10.45 9.96
N VAL A 31 -0.69 -10.82 8.73
CA VAL A 31 -1.55 -11.51 7.77
C VAL A 31 -2.06 -12.83 8.34
N ALA A 32 -1.19 -13.68 8.89
CA ALA A 32 -1.59 -14.96 9.48
C ALA A 32 -2.64 -14.81 10.60
N ARG A 33 -2.60 -13.69 11.34
CA ARG A 33 -3.61 -13.36 12.37
C ARG A 33 -4.91 -12.80 11.79
N ILE A 34 -4.87 -12.23 10.58
CA ILE A 34 -6.02 -11.66 9.86
C ILE A 34 -6.79 -12.73 9.10
N VAL A 35 -6.13 -13.75 8.55
CA VAL A 35 -6.76 -14.82 7.74
C VAL A 35 -8.04 -15.38 8.37
N PRO A 36 -8.09 -15.73 9.67
CA PRO A 36 -9.30 -16.30 10.28
C PRO A 36 -10.50 -15.35 10.38
N TYR A 37 -10.32 -14.05 10.13
CA TYR A 37 -11.40 -13.06 10.09
C TYR A 37 -12.13 -13.04 8.74
N GLY A 38 -11.56 -13.66 7.69
CA GLY A 38 -12.25 -13.85 6.42
C GLY A 38 -12.33 -12.63 5.51
N TYR A 39 -11.37 -11.69 5.57
CA TYR A 39 -11.31 -10.58 4.62
C TYR A 39 -11.16 -11.08 3.18
N ASP A 40 -11.74 -10.35 2.22
CA ASP A 40 -11.70 -10.71 0.79
C ASP A 40 -10.37 -10.31 0.12
N GLU A 41 -9.65 -9.35 0.69
CA GLU A 41 -8.36 -8.88 0.22
C GLU A 41 -7.54 -8.29 1.39
N ILE A 42 -6.22 -8.37 1.31
CA ILE A 42 -5.31 -7.67 2.22
C ILE A 42 -4.46 -6.67 1.42
N ASN A 43 -4.51 -5.40 1.82
CA ASN A 43 -3.85 -4.30 1.11
C ASN A 43 -2.65 -3.77 1.91
N LEU A 44 -1.52 -3.50 1.24
CA LEU A 44 -0.39 -2.80 1.84
C LEU A 44 -0.47 -1.29 1.57
N ASN A 45 -0.37 -0.48 2.63
CA ASN A 45 -0.35 0.97 2.54
C ASN A 45 1.06 1.50 2.19
N CYS A 46 1.19 1.99 0.97
CA CYS A 46 2.38 2.69 0.45
C CYS A 46 2.06 4.16 0.10
N GLY A 47 1.12 4.81 0.79
CA GLY A 47 0.62 6.14 0.41
C GLY A 47 0.35 7.13 1.54
N CYS A 48 0.49 6.72 2.81
CA CYS A 48 0.29 7.60 3.95
C CYS A 48 1.42 8.64 4.08
N PRO A 49 1.11 9.96 4.12
CA PRO A 49 2.11 11.03 4.27
C PRO A 49 2.50 11.31 5.74
N SER A 50 1.87 10.68 6.73
CA SER A 50 2.00 11.12 8.12
C SER A 50 3.40 10.85 8.69
N ASP A 51 4.00 11.88 9.30
CA ASP A 51 5.29 11.78 10.01
C ASP A 51 5.33 10.69 11.08
N ARG A 52 4.18 10.38 11.71
CA ARG A 52 4.08 9.32 12.72
C ARG A 52 4.44 7.95 12.16
N VAL A 53 4.19 7.73 10.87
CA VAL A 53 4.46 6.45 10.19
C VAL A 53 5.65 6.55 9.24
N ALA A 54 5.82 7.69 8.58
CA ALA A 54 6.94 7.95 7.67
C ALA A 54 8.28 8.14 8.43
N GLY A 55 8.25 8.76 9.61
CA GLY A 55 9.43 9.04 10.42
C GLY A 55 9.79 7.92 11.40
N ALA A 56 8.85 7.50 12.26
CA ALA A 56 9.13 6.51 13.31
C ALA A 56 8.84 5.04 12.90
N GLY A 57 7.95 4.82 11.92
CA GLY A 57 7.53 3.48 11.48
C GLY A 57 8.11 3.03 10.14
N CYS A 58 8.82 3.91 9.42
CA CYS A 58 9.36 3.67 8.09
C CYS A 58 8.36 3.02 7.10
N PHE A 59 7.07 3.39 7.13
CA PHE A 59 6.05 2.89 6.19
C PHE A 59 5.12 4.00 5.67
N GLY A 60 4.28 3.68 4.71
CA GLY A 60 3.42 4.64 4.02
C GLY A 60 4.08 5.14 2.74
N ALA A 61 3.96 6.44 2.44
CA ALA A 61 4.46 6.99 1.17
C ALA A 61 5.98 6.77 0.98
N THR A 62 6.78 6.79 2.06
CA THR A 62 8.23 6.52 2.00
C THR A 62 8.59 5.19 1.33
N LEU A 63 7.69 4.20 1.36
CA LEU A 63 7.90 2.90 0.70
C LEU A 63 7.94 3.00 -0.83
N MET A 64 7.39 4.06 -1.42
CA MET A 64 7.52 4.29 -2.86
C MET A 64 8.97 4.52 -3.30
N LEU A 65 9.85 4.89 -2.37
CA LEU A 65 11.29 5.04 -2.60
C LEU A 65 12.05 3.70 -2.50
N GLN A 66 11.38 2.63 -2.07
CA GLN A 66 11.98 1.31 -1.81
C GLN A 66 11.13 0.19 -2.44
N PRO A 67 10.98 0.16 -3.78
CA PRO A 67 10.07 -0.79 -4.46
C PRO A 67 10.45 -2.26 -4.24
N ASP A 68 11.74 -2.59 -4.12
CA ASP A 68 12.19 -3.97 -3.84
C ASP A 68 11.75 -4.44 -2.45
N LEU A 69 11.79 -3.55 -1.45
CA LEU A 69 11.29 -3.84 -0.11
C LEU A 69 9.77 -4.07 -0.13
N VAL A 70 9.02 -3.25 -0.88
CA VAL A 70 7.58 -3.45 -1.05
C VAL A 70 7.29 -4.81 -1.68
N ALA A 71 8.05 -5.20 -2.70
CA ALA A 71 7.92 -6.52 -3.32
C ALA A 71 8.16 -7.66 -2.30
N GLN A 72 9.22 -7.57 -1.49
CA GLN A 72 9.51 -8.53 -0.42
C GLN A 72 8.40 -8.60 0.62
N CYS A 73 7.88 -7.46 1.07
CA CYS A 73 6.75 -7.39 1.99
C CYS A 73 5.50 -8.06 1.39
N CYS A 74 5.14 -7.72 0.16
CA CYS A 74 3.98 -8.29 -0.51
C CYS A 74 4.11 -9.80 -0.76
N ALA A 75 5.31 -10.28 -1.11
CA ALA A 75 5.58 -11.71 -1.26
C ALA A 75 5.43 -12.47 0.07
N ALA A 76 5.98 -11.94 1.16
CA ALA A 76 5.84 -12.53 2.50
C ALA A 76 4.38 -12.51 2.99
N MET A 77 3.65 -11.41 2.76
CA MET A 77 2.22 -11.31 3.04
C MET A 77 1.42 -12.37 2.26
N ALA A 78 1.67 -12.52 0.95
CA ALA A 78 0.97 -13.48 0.12
C ALA A 78 1.25 -14.94 0.55
N ALA A 79 2.48 -15.27 0.94
CA ALA A 79 2.82 -16.59 1.45
C ALA A 79 2.05 -16.94 2.73
N ALA A 80 1.73 -15.94 3.57
CA ALA A 80 0.98 -16.12 4.81
C ALA A 80 -0.54 -16.01 4.64
N SER A 81 -1.05 -15.61 3.47
CA SER A 81 -2.45 -15.22 3.30
C SER A 81 -3.42 -16.38 3.08
N GLY A 82 -2.91 -17.62 2.90
CA GLY A 82 -3.75 -18.78 2.62
C GLY A 82 -4.55 -18.67 1.32
N GLY A 83 -4.10 -17.83 0.38
CA GLY A 83 -4.76 -17.60 -0.91
C GLY A 83 -5.59 -16.31 -0.98
N ILE A 84 -5.75 -15.57 0.12
CA ILE A 84 -6.37 -14.24 0.09
C ILE A 84 -5.50 -13.29 -0.77
N PRO A 85 -6.05 -12.59 -1.78
CA PRO A 85 -5.29 -11.69 -2.64
C PRO A 85 -4.60 -10.57 -1.86
N ILE A 86 -3.38 -10.22 -2.31
CA ILE A 86 -2.62 -9.07 -1.82
C ILE A 86 -2.66 -7.94 -2.86
N SER A 87 -2.91 -6.72 -2.40
CA SER A 87 -2.88 -5.51 -3.23
C SER A 87 -2.01 -4.42 -2.61
N VAL A 88 -1.67 -3.40 -3.39
CA VAL A 88 -0.90 -2.24 -2.93
C VAL A 88 -1.70 -0.97 -3.18
N LYS A 89 -1.78 -0.10 -2.16
CA LYS A 89 -2.31 1.27 -2.33
C LYS A 89 -1.18 2.28 -2.22
N CYS A 90 -0.95 3.06 -3.26
CA CYS A 90 0.15 4.03 -3.34
C CYS A 90 -0.31 5.42 -3.85
N ARG A 91 0.66 6.33 -3.99
CA ARG A 91 0.53 7.65 -4.62
C ARG A 91 1.11 7.60 -6.03
N LEU A 92 1.20 8.74 -6.72
CA LEU A 92 1.89 8.81 -8.01
C LEU A 92 3.41 8.97 -7.89
N GLY A 93 3.90 9.34 -6.72
CA GLY A 93 5.29 9.66 -6.46
C GLY A 93 5.44 10.38 -5.13
N VAL A 94 6.68 10.60 -4.70
CA VAL A 94 7.02 11.14 -3.39
C VAL A 94 8.15 12.15 -3.51
N ASP A 95 7.95 13.34 -2.95
CA ASP A 95 8.91 14.44 -2.99
C ASP A 95 9.47 14.63 -4.41
N ASP A 96 10.77 14.49 -4.63
CA ASP A 96 11.42 14.68 -5.93
C ASP A 96 11.42 13.43 -6.83
N VAL A 97 10.89 12.30 -6.33
CA VAL A 97 10.71 11.06 -7.10
C VAL A 97 9.24 10.97 -7.53
N ASP A 98 8.89 11.77 -8.54
CA ASP A 98 7.50 11.97 -8.95
C ASP A 98 7.28 11.94 -10.47
N SER A 99 8.16 11.29 -11.23
CA SER A 99 8.00 11.09 -12.67
C SER A 99 7.13 9.85 -13.00
N TYR A 100 6.51 9.86 -14.17
CA TYR A 100 5.75 8.71 -14.67
C TYR A 100 6.62 7.45 -14.82
N GLU A 101 7.87 7.62 -15.27
CA GLU A 101 8.89 6.56 -15.34
C GLU A 101 9.13 5.93 -13.97
N ALA A 102 9.29 6.75 -12.92
CA ALA A 102 9.50 6.27 -11.56
C ALA A 102 8.27 5.50 -11.04
N LEU A 103 7.06 5.95 -11.36
CA LEU A 103 5.83 5.24 -11.04
C LEU A 103 5.74 3.88 -11.77
N CYS A 104 6.05 3.84 -13.06
CA CYS A 104 6.10 2.59 -13.83
C CYS A 104 7.13 1.62 -13.26
N LYS A 105 8.31 2.11 -12.90
CA LYS A 105 9.35 1.33 -12.24
C LYS A 105 8.86 0.76 -10.91
N PHE A 106 8.21 1.57 -10.07
CA PHE A 106 7.64 1.10 -8.81
C PHE A 106 6.64 -0.05 -9.03
N VAL A 107 5.66 0.14 -9.91
CA VAL A 107 4.62 -0.87 -10.19
C VAL A 107 5.23 -2.15 -10.77
N SER A 108 6.11 -2.02 -11.76
CA SER A 108 6.74 -3.17 -12.43
C SER A 108 7.65 -3.97 -11.49
N THR A 109 8.45 -3.31 -10.64
CA THR A 109 9.28 -3.98 -9.64
C THR A 109 8.42 -4.76 -8.65
N VAL A 110 7.37 -4.15 -8.09
CA VAL A 110 6.48 -4.82 -7.14
C VAL A 110 5.74 -6.00 -7.78
N ALA A 111 5.21 -5.81 -8.99
CA ALA A 111 4.49 -6.86 -9.72
C ALA A 111 5.40 -8.02 -10.15
N SER A 112 6.68 -7.75 -10.45
CA SER A 112 7.65 -8.78 -10.84
C SER A 112 8.20 -9.56 -9.64
N GLY A 113 8.40 -8.88 -8.51
CA GLY A 113 8.94 -9.48 -7.29
C GLY A 113 7.88 -10.08 -6.35
N SER A 114 6.59 -9.98 -6.67
CA SER A 114 5.50 -10.50 -5.84
C SER A 114 4.27 -10.94 -6.65
N PRO A 115 3.29 -11.64 -6.04
CA PRO A 115 2.03 -11.99 -6.69
C PRO A 115 1.05 -10.83 -6.91
N VAL A 116 1.38 -9.60 -6.51
CA VAL A 116 0.46 -8.45 -6.57
C VAL A 116 0.12 -8.10 -8.01
N ARG A 117 -1.18 -8.05 -8.32
CA ARG A 117 -1.72 -7.60 -9.61
C ARG A 117 -2.73 -6.47 -9.50
N HIS A 118 -3.17 -6.15 -8.29
CA HIS A 118 -4.11 -5.08 -8.01
C HIS A 118 -3.39 -3.90 -7.34
N PHE A 119 -3.37 -2.75 -8.01
CA PHE A 119 -2.80 -1.51 -7.51
C PHE A 119 -3.89 -0.44 -7.42
N ILE A 120 -3.99 0.20 -6.25
CA ILE A 120 -4.88 1.34 -6.01
C ILE A 120 -4.03 2.61 -5.94
N LEU A 121 -4.17 3.47 -6.95
CA LEU A 121 -3.41 4.72 -7.01
C LEU A 121 -4.27 5.88 -6.53
N HIS A 122 -3.82 6.57 -5.48
CA HIS A 122 -4.26 7.95 -5.27
C HIS A 122 -3.54 8.81 -6.30
N ALA A 123 -4.28 9.34 -7.27
CA ALA A 123 -3.78 10.09 -8.43
C ALA A 123 -3.16 11.47 -8.09
N ARG A 124 -2.45 11.59 -6.97
CA ARG A 124 -1.67 12.75 -6.54
C ARG A 124 -0.29 12.27 -6.08
N LYS A 125 0.74 13.08 -6.26
CA LYS A 125 2.02 12.88 -5.54
C LYS A 125 1.82 13.13 -4.04
N CYS A 126 2.81 12.72 -3.27
CA CYS A 126 2.90 12.94 -1.85
C CYS A 126 4.10 13.84 -1.55
N PHE A 127 3.94 14.77 -0.62
CA PHE A 127 5.04 15.51 -0.01
C PHE A 127 5.19 15.02 1.43
N LEU A 128 6.36 14.51 1.79
CA LEU A 128 6.63 14.04 3.16
C LEU A 128 6.90 15.19 4.12
N LYS A 129 7.30 16.35 3.60
CA LYS A 129 7.55 17.55 4.39
C LYS A 129 6.78 18.73 3.81
N GLY A 130 6.49 19.70 4.67
CA GLY A 130 5.89 20.98 4.27
C GLY A 130 4.38 20.95 4.07
N LEU A 131 3.72 19.79 4.02
CA LEU A 131 2.27 19.65 3.95
C LEU A 131 1.75 18.68 5.00
N SER A 132 0.64 19.03 5.64
CA SER A 132 -0.11 18.12 6.51
C SER A 132 -0.72 16.95 5.71
N PRO A 133 -1.17 15.86 6.38
CA PRO A 133 -1.89 14.79 5.71
C PRO A 133 -3.18 15.22 4.99
N ALA A 134 -3.84 16.29 5.47
CA ALA A 134 -5.01 16.85 4.81
C ALA A 134 -4.62 17.60 3.53
N GLU A 135 -3.65 18.52 3.62
CA GLU A 135 -3.14 19.25 2.46
C GLU A 135 -2.57 18.32 1.38
N ASN A 136 -1.90 17.24 1.78
CA ASN A 136 -1.45 16.20 0.85
C ASN A 136 -2.58 15.56 0.03
N ARG A 137 -3.85 15.63 0.47
CA ARG A 137 -5.00 15.15 -0.30
C ARG A 137 -5.54 16.19 -1.26
N ASP A 138 -5.27 17.47 -1.05
CA ASP A 138 -5.99 18.57 -1.72
C ASP A 138 -5.07 19.49 -2.55
N VAL A 139 -3.86 19.78 -2.05
CA VAL A 139 -2.92 20.74 -2.68
C VAL A 139 -2.24 20.19 -3.93
N PRO A 140 -1.65 18.98 -3.95
CA PRO A 140 -1.04 18.47 -5.18
C PRO A 140 -2.12 18.21 -6.26
N PRO A 141 -1.88 18.59 -7.52
CA PRO A 141 -2.86 18.39 -8.58
C PRO A 141 -3.12 16.90 -8.83
N LEU A 142 -4.36 16.58 -9.22
CA LEU A 142 -4.70 15.24 -9.70
C LEU A 142 -4.07 15.01 -11.09
N ARG A 143 -3.58 13.79 -11.31
CA ARG A 143 -3.08 13.32 -12.61
C ARG A 143 -3.68 11.96 -12.95
N HIS A 144 -4.97 11.93 -13.25
CA HIS A 144 -5.68 10.70 -13.59
C HIS A 144 -5.16 10.06 -14.89
N GLU A 145 -4.64 10.88 -15.80
CA GLU A 145 -4.05 10.45 -17.07
C GLU A 145 -2.92 9.44 -16.87
N TRP A 146 -2.13 9.55 -15.79
CA TRP A 146 -1.09 8.57 -15.47
C TRP A 146 -1.65 7.22 -15.04
N VAL A 147 -2.76 7.24 -14.29
CA VAL A 147 -3.43 6.01 -13.85
C VAL A 147 -4.00 5.26 -15.06
N TYR A 148 -4.57 5.98 -16.03
CA TYR A 148 -5.07 5.37 -17.26
C TYR A 148 -3.93 4.85 -18.15
N ALA A 149 -2.83 5.60 -18.27
CA ALA A 149 -1.67 5.19 -19.05
C ALA A 149 -1.02 3.91 -18.48
N LEU A 150 -0.92 3.77 -17.15
CA LEU A 150 -0.39 2.55 -16.51
C LEU A 150 -1.15 1.26 -16.82
N LYS A 151 -2.41 1.37 -17.25
CA LYS A 151 -3.26 0.21 -17.55
C LYS A 151 -3.03 -0.33 -18.98
N GLN A 152 -2.48 0.48 -19.87
CA GLN A 152 -2.22 0.12 -21.27
C GLN A 152 -1.01 -0.80 -21.38
#